data_AF-A0A936WN84-F1
#
_entry.id   AF-A0A936WN84-F1
#
_cell.length_a   1.000
_cell.length_b   1.000
_cell.length_c   1.000
_cell.angle_alpha   90.00
_cell.angle_beta   90.00
_cell.angle_gamma   90.00
#
_symmetry.space_group_name_H-M   'P 1'
#
loop_
_entity.id
_entity.type
_entity.pdbx_description
1 polymer ?
#
loop_
_entity_poly.entity_id
_entity_poly.type
_entity_poly.pdbx_seq_one_letter_code
_entity_poly.pdbx_strand_id
1 'polypeptide(L)'
;MKRGFLFFCFCVLSFFYGWNQLITHDGLGLYVEQHPETWAGDSILYGLGSFHELINQDRKALRMYERVVKLYPDSPRGDVAQFGVASSCERLKERQRSMKEYELYKEKYPKGRYIVSVSRNIEVLKGF
;
A
#
# COMPACT_ATOMS: atom_id res chain seq x y z
N MET A 1 -3.86 -38.59 -26.34
CA MET A 1 -2.93 -37.44 -26.11
C MET A 1 -3.61 -36.08 -25.83
N LYS A 2 -4.87 -35.81 -26.19
CA LYS A 2 -5.48 -34.47 -25.98
C LYS A 2 -6.01 -34.17 -24.57
N ARG A 3 -6.37 -35.19 -23.78
CA ARG A 3 -6.96 -35.03 -22.43
C ARG A 3 -5.98 -34.53 -21.36
N GLY A 4 -4.72 -34.95 -21.42
CA GLY A 4 -3.68 -34.49 -20.48
C GLY A 4 -3.28 -33.02 -20.69
N PHE A 5 -3.30 -32.54 -21.93
CA PHE A 5 -2.99 -31.15 -22.27
C PHE A 5 -4.07 -30.18 -21.75
N LEU A 6 -5.35 -30.55 -21.85
CA LEU A 6 -6.47 -29.78 -21.28
C LEU A 6 -6.39 -29.69 -19.76
N PHE A 7 -6.04 -30.79 -19.08
CA PHE A 7 -5.84 -30.79 -17.63
C PHE A 7 -4.65 -29.92 -17.21
N PHE A 8 -3.54 -30.01 -17.95
CA PHE A 8 -2.37 -29.16 -17.72
C PHE A 8 -2.69 -27.67 -17.89
N CYS A 9 -3.38 -27.29 -18.97
CA CYS A 9 -3.83 -25.91 -19.17
C CYS A 9 -4.78 -25.44 -18.06
N PHE A 10 -5.67 -26.30 -17.58
CA PHE A 10 -6.54 -26.00 -16.44
C PHE A 10 -5.75 -25.76 -15.15
N CYS A 11 -4.75 -26.61 -14.84
CA CYS A 11 -3.89 -26.43 -13.68
C CYS A 11 -3.05 -25.15 -13.76
N VAL A 12 -2.49 -24.81 -14.92
CA VAL A 12 -1.73 -23.56 -15.13
C VAL A 12 -2.64 -22.35 -14.97
N LEU A 13 -3.87 -22.40 -15.51
CA LEU A 13 -4.85 -21.35 -15.32
C LEU A 13 -5.26 -21.23 -13.86
N SER A 14 -5.58 -22.32 -13.15
CA SER A 14 -5.91 -22.28 -11.72
C SER A 14 -4.75 -21.80 -10.86
N PHE A 15 -3.51 -22.14 -11.21
CA PHE A 15 -2.32 -21.66 -10.51
C PHE A 15 -2.11 -20.15 -10.74
N PHE A 16 -2.24 -19.69 -11.98
CA PHE A 16 -2.13 -18.27 -12.32
C PHE A 16 -3.29 -17.44 -11.74
N TYR A 17 -4.51 -17.97 -11.78
CA TYR A 17 -5.70 -17.35 -11.20
C TYR A 17 -5.65 -17.36 -9.67
N GLY A 18 -5.15 -18.44 -9.06
CA GLY A 18 -4.96 -18.55 -7.61
C GLY A 18 -3.86 -17.63 -7.08
N TRP A 19 -2.73 -17.54 -7.78
CA TRP A 19 -1.68 -16.56 -7.48
C TRP A 19 -2.17 -15.13 -7.63
N ASN A 20 -2.91 -14.85 -8.71
CA ASN A 20 -3.54 -13.54 -8.90
C ASN A 20 -4.57 -13.28 -7.78
N GLN A 21 -5.34 -14.28 -7.36
CA GLN A 21 -6.34 -14.11 -6.31
C GLN A 21 -5.72 -13.84 -4.95
N LEU A 22 -4.62 -14.52 -4.61
CA LEU A 22 -3.88 -14.34 -3.36
C LEU A 22 -3.28 -12.92 -3.23
N ILE A 23 -2.75 -12.40 -4.33
CA ILE A 23 -2.10 -11.07 -4.39
C ILE A 23 -3.15 -9.96 -4.55
N THR A 24 -4.26 -10.22 -5.24
CA THR A 24 -5.18 -9.16 -5.72
C THR A 24 -6.43 -8.97 -4.84
N HIS A 25 -6.84 -9.96 -4.04
CA HIS A 25 -8.06 -9.92 -3.22
C HIS A 25 -7.81 -9.70 -1.72
N ASP A 26 -6.85 -8.84 -1.35
CA ASP A 26 -6.62 -8.41 0.04
C ASP A 26 -6.29 -9.56 1.05
N GLY A 27 -6.10 -10.81 0.61
CA GLY A 27 -6.01 -11.99 1.48
C GLY A 27 -4.82 -11.94 2.45
N LEU A 28 -3.63 -11.61 1.95
CA LEU A 28 -2.46 -11.38 2.81
C LEU A 28 -2.65 -10.16 3.72
N GLY A 29 -3.31 -9.12 3.23
CA GLY A 29 -3.62 -7.93 4.04
C GLY A 29 -4.58 -8.24 5.19
N LEU A 30 -5.57 -9.11 4.97
CA LEU A 30 -6.51 -9.58 6.00
C LEU A 30 -5.85 -10.52 7.01
N TYR A 31 -4.95 -11.40 6.55
CA TYR A 31 -4.16 -12.24 7.44
C TYR A 31 -3.35 -11.41 8.43
N VAL A 32 -2.66 -10.37 7.97
CA VAL A 32 -1.90 -9.47 8.84
C VAL A 32 -2.81 -8.69 9.79
N GLU A 33 -4.03 -8.35 9.37
CA GLU A 33 -5.02 -7.67 10.23
C GLU A 33 -5.55 -8.58 11.35
N GLN A 34 -5.67 -9.89 11.08
CA GLN A 34 -6.05 -10.90 12.07
C GLN A 34 -4.89 -11.33 12.97
N HIS A 35 -3.65 -11.16 12.49
CA HIS A 35 -2.41 -11.51 13.21
C HIS A 35 -1.40 -10.35 13.23
N PRO A 36 -1.69 -9.22 13.90
CA PRO A 36 -0.80 -8.05 13.92
C PRO A 36 0.56 -8.30 14.59
N GLU A 37 0.68 -9.35 15.40
CA GLU A 37 1.92 -9.81 16.03
C GLU A 37 2.94 -10.40 15.04
N THR A 38 2.53 -10.59 13.78
CA THR A 38 3.41 -11.11 12.74
C THR A 38 4.61 -10.18 12.57
N TRP A 39 5.82 -10.70 12.83
CA TRP A 39 7.07 -9.94 12.83
C TRP A 39 7.37 -9.16 11.53
N ALA A 40 6.77 -9.57 10.41
CA ALA A 40 6.92 -8.94 9.09
C ALA A 40 5.65 -8.23 8.58
N GLY A 41 4.63 -8.06 9.43
CA GLY A 41 3.32 -7.57 8.99
C GLY A 41 3.36 -6.15 8.39
N ASP A 42 4.20 -5.27 8.95
CA ASP A 42 4.45 -3.93 8.39
C ASP A 42 5.03 -3.98 6.96
N SER A 43 5.95 -4.90 6.73
CA SER A 43 6.67 -5.09 5.48
C SER A 43 5.80 -5.76 4.43
N ILE A 44 4.96 -6.70 4.83
CA ILE A 44 3.95 -7.33 3.98
C ILE A 44 2.94 -6.28 3.52
N LEU A 45 2.34 -5.53 4.44
CA LEU A 45 1.35 -4.50 4.11
C LEU A 45 1.95 -3.38 3.27
N TYR A 46 3.16 -2.91 3.61
CA TYR A 46 3.87 -1.94 2.79
C TYR A 46 4.11 -2.48 1.37
N GLY A 47 4.59 -3.72 1.24
CA GLY A 47 4.82 -4.37 -0.05
C GLY A 47 3.55 -4.50 -0.89
N LEU A 48 2.43 -4.88 -0.27
CA LEU A 48 1.11 -4.92 -0.94
C LEU A 48 0.67 -3.52 -1.38
N GLY A 49 0.87 -2.50 -0.54
CA GLY A 49 0.59 -1.11 -0.87
C GLY A 49 1.37 -0.64 -2.10
N SER A 50 2.68 -0.88 -2.11
CA SER A 50 3.55 -0.52 -3.24
C SER A 50 3.23 -1.31 -4.49
N PHE A 51 2.84 -2.58 -4.38
CA PHE A 51 2.39 -3.36 -5.52
C PHE A 51 1.10 -2.78 -6.12
N HIS A 52 0.09 -2.47 -5.29
CA HIS A 52 -1.14 -1.85 -5.77
C HIS A 52 -0.91 -0.47 -6.38
N GLU A 53 0.01 0.32 -5.84
CA GLU A 53 0.43 1.59 -6.42
C GLU A 53 1.06 1.40 -7.80
N LEU A 54 1.95 0.41 -7.97
CA LEU A 54 2.59 0.12 -9.26
C LEU A 54 1.58 -0.23 -10.36
N ILE A 55 0.48 -0.89 -10.00
CA ILE A 55 -0.60 -1.27 -10.93
C ILE A 55 -1.75 -0.24 -10.97
N ASN A 56 -1.53 0.99 -10.50
CA ASN A 56 -2.49 2.10 -10.48
C ASN A 56 -3.80 1.82 -9.73
N GLN A 57 -3.77 0.92 -8.73
CA GLN A 57 -4.90 0.63 -7.84
C GLN A 57 -4.81 1.47 -6.56
N ASP A 58 -4.85 2.79 -6.71
CA ASP A 58 -4.55 3.74 -5.62
C ASP A 58 -5.41 3.58 -4.38
N ARG A 59 -6.69 3.23 -4.56
CA ARG A 59 -7.59 2.98 -3.43
C ARG A 59 -7.18 1.75 -2.61
N LYS A 60 -6.60 0.73 -3.24
CA LYS A 60 -6.06 -0.44 -2.53
C LYS A 60 -4.71 -0.13 -1.91
N ALA A 61 -3.84 0.58 -2.64
CA ALA A 61 -2.55 1.05 -2.13
C ALA A 61 -2.73 1.84 -0.83
N LEU A 62 -3.64 2.82 -0.85
CA LEU A 62 -4.04 3.61 0.29
C LEU A 62 -4.44 2.74 1.49
N ARG A 63 -5.38 1.80 1.30
CA ARG A 63 -5.83 0.91 2.38
C ARG A 63 -4.69 0.13 3.02
N MET A 64 -3.73 -0.36 2.23
CA MET A 64 -2.60 -1.12 2.76
C MET A 64 -1.64 -0.22 3.54
N TYR A 65 -1.32 0.97 3.03
CA TYR A 65 -0.47 1.93 3.74
C TYR A 65 -1.11 2.45 5.03
N GLU A 66 -2.43 2.70 5.04
CA GLU A 66 -3.15 3.07 6.27
C GLU A 66 -3.07 1.98 7.33
N ARG A 67 -3.13 0.71 6.93
CA ARG A 67 -2.95 -0.41 7.86
C ARG A 67 -1.55 -0.45 8.46
N VAL A 68 -0.50 -0.11 7.69
CA VAL A 68 0.87 0.01 8.25
C VAL A 68 0.90 1.08 9.33
N VAL A 69 0.38 2.28 9.04
CA VAL A 69 0.39 3.41 9.98
C VAL A 69 -0.42 3.11 11.24
N LYS A 70 -1.55 2.40 11.10
CA LYS A 70 -2.46 2.08 12.21
C LYS A 70 -1.98 0.91 13.07
N LEU A 71 -1.55 -0.18 12.45
CA LEU A 71 -1.20 -1.42 13.15
C LEU A 71 0.26 -1.42 13.63
N TYR A 72 1.14 -0.68 12.96
CA TYR A 72 2.57 -0.66 13.24
C TYR A 72 3.08 0.79 13.42
N PRO A 73 2.59 1.53 14.43
CA PRO A 73 2.89 2.95 14.60
C PRO A 73 4.37 3.28 14.79
N ASP A 74 5.16 2.32 15.30
CA ASP A 74 6.61 2.42 15.56
C ASP A 74 7.46 1.71 14.50
N SER A 75 6.84 1.25 13.40
CA SER A 75 7.55 0.54 12.34
C SER A 75 8.63 1.43 11.71
N PRO A 76 9.82 0.87 11.38
CA PRO A 76 10.81 1.53 10.53
C PRO A 76 10.29 1.89 9.14
N ARG A 77 9.10 1.43 8.73
CA ARG A 77 8.40 1.79 7.49
C ARG A 77 7.32 2.84 7.68
N GLY A 78 7.08 3.29 8.91
CA GLY A 78 6.00 4.21 9.24
C GLY A 78 6.05 5.53 8.46
N ASP A 79 7.25 6.08 8.22
CA ASP A 79 7.41 7.27 7.39
C ASP A 79 7.03 6.98 5.93
N VAL A 80 7.61 5.96 5.28
CA VAL A 80 7.29 5.64 3.87
C VAL A 80 5.81 5.32 3.71
N ALA A 81 5.22 4.58 4.65
CA ALA A 81 3.80 4.27 4.60
C ALA A 81 2.94 5.54 4.74
N GLN A 82 3.26 6.46 5.66
CA GLN A 82 2.56 7.74 5.79
C GLN A 82 2.68 8.59 4.51
N PHE A 83 3.84 8.59 3.85
CA PHE A 83 4.00 9.22 2.54
C PHE A 83 3.14 8.52 1.48
N GLY A 84 3.09 7.18 1.51
CA GLY A 84 2.23 6.35 0.68
C GLY A 84 0.75 6.69 0.82
N VAL A 85 0.27 6.93 2.06
CA VAL A 85 -1.10 7.40 2.33
C VAL A 85 -1.34 8.75 1.66
N ALA A 86 -0.50 9.74 1.94
CA ALA A 86 -0.67 11.10 1.43
C ALA A 86 -0.61 11.18 -0.11
N SER A 87 0.34 10.47 -0.72
CA SER A 87 0.50 10.39 -2.17
C SER A 87 -0.63 9.62 -2.85
N SER A 88 -1.15 8.56 -2.23
CA SER A 88 -2.33 7.85 -2.74
C SER A 88 -3.59 8.73 -2.70
N CYS A 89 -3.80 9.52 -1.64
CA CYS A 89 -4.88 10.51 -1.58
C CYS A 89 -4.75 11.56 -2.70
N GLU A 90 -3.52 11.99 -3.02
CA GLU A 90 -3.26 12.92 -4.13
C GLU A 90 -3.68 12.32 -5.48
N ARG A 91 -3.26 11.08 -5.78
CA ARG A 91 -3.63 10.37 -7.01
C ARG A 91 -5.14 10.11 -7.12
N LEU A 92 -5.81 9.91 -5.98
CA LEU A 92 -7.27 9.81 -5.88
C LEU A 92 -8.00 11.16 -5.96
N LYS A 93 -7.28 12.28 -6.13
CA LYS A 93 -7.82 13.65 -6.15
C LYS A 93 -8.50 14.07 -4.83
N GLU A 94 -8.20 13.37 -3.73
CA GLU A 94 -8.67 13.68 -2.38
C GLU A 94 -7.76 14.75 -1.75
N ARG A 95 -7.74 15.95 -2.35
CA ARG A 95 -6.77 17.03 -2.07
C ARG A 95 -6.67 17.40 -0.60
N GLN A 96 -7.80 17.64 0.07
CA GLN A 96 -7.84 18.06 1.48
C GLN A 96 -7.24 16.97 2.39
N ARG A 97 -7.53 15.70 2.09
CA ARG A 97 -6.99 14.59 2.85
C ARG A 97 -5.49 14.43 2.58
N SER A 98 -5.07 14.51 1.32
CA SER A 98 -3.65 14.48 0.96
C SER A 98 -2.84 15.55 1.70
N MET A 99 -3.33 16.79 1.75
CA MET A 99 -2.71 17.87 2.52
C MET A 99 -2.55 17.49 4.00
N LYS A 100 -3.63 17.04 4.64
CA LYS A 100 -3.63 16.67 6.05
C LYS A 100 -2.62 15.56 6.33
N GLU A 101 -2.55 14.54 5.48
CA GLU A 101 -1.65 13.40 5.65
C GLU A 101 -0.18 13.78 5.41
N TYR A 102 0.10 14.73 4.51
CA TYR A 102 1.44 15.31 4.35
C TYR A 102 1.86 16.17 5.55
N GLU A 103 0.95 16.98 6.11
CA GLU A 103 1.21 17.74 7.33
C GLU A 103 1.49 16.81 8.51
N LEU A 104 0.71 15.72 8.65
CA LEU A 104 0.95 14.68 9.65
C LEU A 104 2.31 13.99 9.44
N TYR A 105 2.70 13.70 8.20
CA TYR A 105 4.04 13.18 7.91
C TYR A 105 5.12 14.13 8.46
N LYS A 106 5.01 15.42 8.16
CA LYS A 106 6.01 16.43 8.53
C LYS A 106 6.13 16.56 10.05
N GLU A 107 5.01 16.46 10.77
CA GLU A 107 4.98 16.48 12.23
C GLU A 107 5.60 15.21 12.84
N LYS A 108 5.17 14.03 12.38
CA LYS A 108 5.58 12.74 12.97
C LYS A 108 6.99 12.32 12.54
N TYR A 109 7.40 12.66 11.32
CA TYR A 109 8.66 12.24 10.70
C TYR A 109 9.47 13.43 10.17
N PRO A 110 9.91 14.37 11.03
CA PRO A 110 10.63 15.58 10.62
C PRO A 110 12.00 15.28 9.97
N LYS A 111 12.53 14.06 10.17
CA LYS A 111 13.76 13.55 9.52
C LYS A 111 13.47 12.32 8.65
N GLY A 112 12.21 12.11 8.27
CA GLY A 112 11.78 10.99 7.45
C GLY A 112 12.33 11.07 6.03
N ARG A 113 12.37 9.91 5.34
CA ARG A 113 13.00 9.75 4.02
C ARG A 113 12.41 10.65 2.92
N TYR A 114 11.17 11.10 3.08
CA TYR A 114 10.42 11.89 2.09
C TYR A 114 10.16 13.33 2.54
N ILE A 115 10.81 13.83 3.59
CA ILE A 115 10.52 15.15 4.16
C ILE A 115 10.64 16.31 3.13
N VAL A 116 11.60 16.22 2.21
CA VAL A 116 11.78 17.20 1.13
C VAL A 116 10.61 17.15 0.14
N SER A 117 10.23 15.94 -0.29
CA SER A 117 9.08 15.73 -1.18
C SER A 117 7.77 16.20 -0.54
N VAL A 118 7.58 15.88 0.75
CA VAL A 118 6.40 16.27 1.54
C VAL A 118 6.28 17.79 1.62
N SER A 119 7.38 18.48 1.95
CA SER A 119 7.38 19.94 2.07
C SER A 119 7.02 20.61 0.74
N ARG A 120 7.63 20.16 -0.35
CA ARG A 120 7.30 20.62 -1.71
C ARG A 120 5.84 20.33 -2.07
N ASN A 121 5.34 19.12 -1.79
CA ASN A 121 3.96 18.75 -2.14
C ASN A 121 2.95 19.58 -1.34
N ILE A 122 3.21 19.91 -0.07
CA ILE A 122 2.37 20.83 0.71
C ILE A 122 2.29 22.21 0.06
N GLU A 123 3.42 22.77 -0.40
CA GLU A 123 3.44 24.08 -1.08
C GLU A 123 2.61 24.07 -2.35
N VAL A 124 2.77 23.03 -3.18
CA VAL A 124 1.95 22.81 -4.38
C VAL A 124 0.48 22.68 -4.02
N LEU A 125 0.14 21.94 -2.96
CA LEU A 125 -1.23 21.78 -2.50
C LEU A 125 -1.82 23.02 -1.80
N LYS A 126 -1.03 24.05 -1.48
CA LYS A 126 -1.53 25.35 -0.97
C LYS A 126 -1.79 26.36 -2.09
N GLY A 127 -1.10 26.22 -3.23
CA GLY A 127 -1.18 27.14 -4.36
C GLY A 127 -2.41 27.00 -5.26
N PHE A 128 -3.32 26.06 -5.00
CA PHE A 128 -4.63 25.94 -5.67
C PHE A 128 -5.72 25.84 -4.62
#